data_AF-A0A966QI27-F1
#
_entry.id   AF-A0A966QI27-F1
#
_cell.length_a   1.000
_cell.length_b   1.000
_cell.length_c   1.000
_cell.angle_alpha   90.00
_cell.angle_beta   90.00
_cell.angle_gamma   90.00
#
_symmetry.space_group_name_H-M   'P 1'
#
loop_
_entity.id
_entity.type
_entity.pdbx_description
1 polymer ?
#
loop_
_entity_poly.entity_id
_entity_poly.type
_entity_poly.pdbx_seq_one_letter_code
_entity_poly.pdbx_strand_id
1 'polypeptide(L)'
;DHFPAAEVLIPIREDIGKRPPLASLELLWTPHRGPHLLVSGFVHPPTESRAWQALKLAGETDVLTVKGLEGSTDLPISRACVTGRPNADGDGRLILHPRDHGCYGDDPRWDSLDSWAGQALAALGGQGRLANSLIWNAGTYLWQAGQCCTHDAGLEHCRALLQTGKALRLLESIQQHCR
;
A
#
# COMPACT_ATOMS: atom_id res chain seq x y z
N ASP A 1 -23.32 2.41 -0.24
CA ASP A 1 -22.84 1.80 1.02
C ASP A 1 -22.29 0.41 0.80
N HIS A 2 -21.02 0.25 1.16
CA HIS A 2 -20.36 -1.06 1.17
C HIS A 2 -20.22 -1.61 2.60
N PHE A 3 -20.37 -0.76 3.63
CA PHE A 3 -20.13 -1.13 5.04
C PHE A 3 -21.16 -0.51 6.00
N PRO A 4 -22.46 -0.83 5.86
CA PRO A 4 -23.52 -0.21 6.67
C PRO A 4 -23.32 -0.42 8.19
N ALA A 5 -22.76 -1.56 8.60
CA ALA A 5 -22.47 -1.82 10.01
C ALA A 5 -21.35 -0.92 10.58
N ALA A 6 -20.37 -0.53 9.76
CA ALA A 6 -19.30 0.38 10.17
C ALA A 6 -19.80 1.84 10.20
N GLU A 7 -20.66 2.21 9.24
CA GLU A 7 -21.23 3.56 9.13
C GLU A 7 -22.07 3.94 10.35
N VAL A 8 -22.81 3.00 10.95
CA VAL A 8 -23.57 3.21 12.20
C VAL A 8 -22.65 3.65 13.36
N LEU A 9 -21.35 3.36 13.29
CA LEU A 9 -20.38 3.72 14.32
C LEU A 9 -19.76 5.11 14.11
N ILE A 10 -20.06 5.82 13.03
CA ILE A 10 -19.48 7.15 12.74
C ILE A 10 -19.77 8.16 13.86
N PRO A 11 -21.03 8.38 14.31
CA PRO A 11 -21.32 9.43 15.29
C PRO A 11 -20.54 9.27 16.60
N ILE A 12 -20.49 8.04 17.15
CA ILE A 12 -19.75 7.78 18.39
C ILE A 12 -18.23 7.94 18.22
N ARG A 13 -17.69 7.69 17.02
CA ARG A 13 -16.27 7.91 16.74
C ARG A 13 -15.91 9.39 16.71
N GLU A 14 -16.79 10.21 16.13
CA GLU A 14 -16.66 11.67 16.14
C GLU A 14 -16.68 12.20 17.58
N ASP A 15 -17.61 11.73 18.40
CA ASP A 15 -17.69 12.10 19.83
C ASP A 15 -16.43 11.72 20.63
N ILE A 16 -15.84 10.54 20.37
CA ILE A 16 -14.61 10.09 21.04
C ILE A 16 -13.41 10.99 20.68
N GLY A 17 -13.34 11.50 19.44
CA GLY A 17 -12.27 12.40 18.97
C GLY A 17 -10.84 11.82 19.02
N LYS A 18 -10.70 10.50 19.23
CA LYS A 18 -9.45 9.73 19.28
C LYS A 18 -9.58 8.50 18.38
N ARG A 19 -8.47 7.86 18.05
CA ARG A 19 -8.47 6.61 17.27
C ARG A 19 -8.87 5.44 18.18
N PRO A 20 -10.08 4.86 18.07
CA PRO A 20 -10.47 3.69 18.86
C PRO A 20 -9.78 2.42 18.33
N PRO A 21 -9.80 1.29 19.07
CA PRO A 21 -9.33 0.00 18.57
C PRO A 21 -9.91 -0.40 17.21
N LEU A 22 -11.16 -0.01 16.93
CA LEU A 22 -11.82 -0.22 15.65
C LEU A 22 -11.04 0.39 14.46
N ALA A 23 -10.38 1.54 14.65
CA ALA A 23 -9.53 2.14 13.61
C ALA A 23 -8.29 1.30 13.29
N SER A 24 -7.84 0.45 14.23
CA SER A 24 -6.79 -0.53 13.94
C SER A 24 -7.35 -1.75 13.23
N LEU A 25 -8.56 -2.22 13.58
CA LEU A 25 -9.21 -3.34 12.90
C LEU A 25 -9.49 -3.04 11.42
N GLU A 26 -9.80 -1.79 11.07
CA GLU A 26 -9.99 -1.33 9.68
C GLU A 26 -8.75 -1.56 8.80
N LEU A 27 -7.55 -1.63 9.39
CA LEU A 27 -6.31 -1.90 8.68
C LEU A 27 -6.04 -3.41 8.49
N LEU A 28 -6.81 -4.28 9.13
CA LEU A 28 -6.56 -5.72 9.24
C LEU A 28 -7.66 -6.55 8.55
N TRP A 29 -8.29 -5.98 7.53
CA TRP A 29 -9.43 -6.59 6.86
C TRP A 29 -9.27 -6.56 5.33
N THR A 30 -9.89 -7.54 4.65
CA THR A 30 -9.91 -7.67 3.19
C THR A 30 -11.29 -8.13 2.70
N PRO A 31 -11.82 -7.56 1.61
CA PRO A 31 -13.01 -8.09 0.93
C PRO A 31 -12.68 -9.26 0.00
N HIS A 32 -11.41 -9.46 -0.34
CA HIS A 32 -11.00 -10.44 -1.33
C HIS A 32 -11.16 -11.86 -0.78
N ARG A 33 -11.81 -12.73 -1.56
CA ARG A 33 -11.96 -14.15 -1.24
C ARG A 33 -10.99 -14.97 -2.08
N GLY A 34 -10.17 -15.79 -1.43
CA GLY A 34 -9.20 -16.67 -2.07
C GLY A 34 -7.75 -16.30 -1.74
N PRO A 35 -6.76 -17.01 -2.33
CA PRO A 35 -5.35 -16.74 -2.09
C PRO A 35 -4.99 -15.30 -2.42
N HIS A 36 -4.39 -14.59 -1.47
CA HIS A 36 -3.96 -13.21 -1.64
C HIS A 36 -2.86 -12.85 -0.65
N LEU A 37 -2.13 -11.78 -0.96
CA LEU A 37 -1.26 -11.09 -0.03
C LEU A 37 -2.04 -9.94 0.62
N LEU A 38 -2.26 -10.00 1.93
CA LEU A 38 -2.83 -8.88 2.68
C LEU A 38 -1.73 -7.85 2.99
N VAL A 39 -1.88 -6.63 2.48
CA VAL A 39 -0.96 -5.53 2.78
C VAL A 39 -1.59 -4.59 3.79
N SER A 40 -0.92 -4.35 4.92
CA SER A 40 -1.45 -3.53 6.01
C SER A 40 -0.44 -2.47 6.46
N GLY A 41 -0.90 -1.23 6.62
CA GLY A 41 -0.08 -0.12 7.11
C GLY A 41 0.02 -0.09 8.64
N PHE A 42 1.11 0.45 9.18
CA PHE A 42 1.24 0.68 10.63
C PHE A 42 2.09 1.92 10.97
N VAL A 43 1.91 2.43 12.18
CA VAL A 43 2.64 3.61 12.70
C VAL A 43 3.69 3.26 13.77
N HIS A 44 3.42 2.25 14.62
CA HIS A 44 4.26 1.89 15.76
C HIS A 44 4.53 0.37 15.82
N PRO A 45 5.77 -0.09 16.07
CA PRO A 45 6.08 -1.53 16.10
C PRO A 45 5.23 -2.38 17.05
N PRO A 46 4.83 -1.91 18.27
CA PRO A 46 3.97 -2.71 19.14
C PRO A 46 2.57 -2.99 18.57
N THR A 47 2.03 -2.11 17.72
CA THR A 47 0.74 -2.35 17.07
C THR A 47 0.85 -3.35 15.92
N GLU A 48 2.00 -3.38 15.25
CA GLU A 48 2.33 -4.34 14.19
C GLU A 48 2.33 -5.79 14.71
N SER A 49 3.01 -6.08 15.82
CA SER A 49 3.04 -7.46 16.37
C SER A 49 1.65 -7.95 16.82
N ARG A 50 0.81 -7.06 17.37
CA ARG A 50 -0.57 -7.38 17.72
C ARG A 50 -1.43 -7.62 16.49
N ALA A 51 -1.22 -6.85 15.43
CA ALA A 51 -1.89 -7.04 14.15
C ALA A 51 -1.61 -8.43 13.57
N TRP A 52 -0.35 -8.87 13.55
CA TRP A 52 0.00 -10.22 13.09
C TRP A 52 -0.67 -11.32 13.90
N GLN A 53 -0.73 -11.18 15.22
CA GLN A 53 -1.44 -12.15 16.08
C GLN A 53 -2.93 -12.20 15.75
N ALA A 54 -3.58 -11.05 15.57
CA ALA A 54 -4.99 -10.98 15.20
C ALA A 54 -5.26 -11.61 13.82
N LEU A 55 -4.44 -11.30 12.82
CA LEU A 55 -4.56 -11.86 11.47
C LEU A 55 -4.35 -13.39 11.48
N LYS A 56 -3.34 -13.88 12.20
CA LYS A 56 -3.11 -15.32 12.37
C LYS A 56 -4.31 -16.02 13.01
N LEU A 57 -4.94 -15.41 14.01
CA LEU A 57 -6.17 -15.94 14.63
C LEU A 57 -7.37 -15.92 13.66
N ALA A 58 -7.42 -14.94 12.76
CA ALA A 58 -8.43 -14.87 11.70
C ALA A 58 -8.14 -15.81 10.50
N GLY A 59 -7.00 -16.51 10.51
CA GLY A 59 -6.57 -17.39 9.41
C GLY A 59 -5.90 -16.67 8.25
N GLU A 60 -5.62 -15.37 8.37
CA GLU A 60 -4.86 -14.60 7.38
C GLU A 60 -3.36 -14.72 7.66
N THR A 61 -2.67 -15.48 6.81
CA THR A 61 -1.26 -15.87 7.05
C THR A 61 -0.27 -15.31 6.03
N ASP A 62 -0.72 -14.90 4.84
CA ASP A 62 0.15 -14.24 3.87
C ASP A 62 -0.01 -12.72 3.97
N VAL A 63 0.83 -12.12 4.82
CA VAL A 63 0.70 -10.71 5.24
C VAL A 63 2.00 -9.96 5.01
N LEU A 64 1.89 -8.75 4.47
CA LEU A 64 2.96 -7.76 4.43
C LEU A 64 2.53 -6.52 5.23
N THR A 65 3.30 -6.15 6.25
CA THR A 65 3.12 -4.88 6.95
C THR A 65 4.08 -3.82 6.44
N VAL A 66 3.59 -2.59 6.31
CA VAL A 66 4.37 -1.45 5.80
C VAL A 66 4.29 -0.30 6.79
N LYS A 67 5.43 0.21 7.23
CA LYS A 67 5.49 1.47 8.00
C LYS A 67 5.38 2.64 7.04
N GLY A 68 4.21 2.80 6.45
CA GLY A 68 3.96 3.75 5.37
C GLY A 68 3.77 5.18 5.82
N LEU A 69 3.47 6.04 4.86
CA LEU A 69 3.14 7.44 5.11
C LEU A 69 1.90 7.54 5.99
N GLU A 70 2.04 8.15 7.18
CA GLU A 70 0.96 8.31 8.15
C GLU A 70 0.28 7.01 8.60
N GLY A 71 0.95 5.87 8.40
CA GLY A 71 0.40 4.53 8.66
C GLY A 71 -0.39 3.93 7.51
N SER A 72 -0.31 4.50 6.30
CA SER A 72 -0.85 3.91 5.08
C SER A 72 0.00 2.73 4.60
N THR A 73 -0.42 2.13 3.49
CA THR A 73 0.37 1.16 2.73
C THR A 73 1.33 1.83 1.75
N ASP A 74 1.53 3.14 1.77
CA ASP A 74 2.43 3.79 0.83
C ASP A 74 3.83 3.83 1.42
N LEU A 75 4.78 3.15 0.76
CA LEU A 75 6.19 3.26 1.07
C LEU A 75 6.66 4.70 0.80
N PRO A 76 7.24 5.38 1.80
CA PRO A 76 7.84 6.70 1.62
C PRO A 76 8.93 6.65 0.56
N ILE A 77 8.99 7.68 -0.30
CA ILE A 77 10.09 7.84 -1.26
C ILE A 77 11.22 8.73 -0.70
N SER A 78 10.92 9.59 0.27
CA SER A 78 11.89 10.54 0.83
C SER A 78 12.85 9.93 1.85
N ARG A 79 12.56 8.72 2.35
CA ARG A 79 13.27 8.08 3.47
C ARG A 79 13.19 6.56 3.43
N ALA A 80 13.98 5.91 4.28
CA ALA A 80 13.89 4.48 4.48
C ALA A 80 12.51 4.06 4.99
N CYS A 81 11.99 2.96 4.49
CA CYS A 81 10.76 2.33 4.95
C CYS A 81 11.08 1.01 5.65
N VAL A 82 10.26 0.67 6.64
CA VAL A 82 10.34 -0.63 7.32
C VAL A 82 9.15 -1.45 6.88
N THR A 83 9.40 -2.67 6.43
CA THR A 83 8.36 -3.66 6.16
C THR A 83 8.54 -4.88 7.06
N GLY A 84 7.47 -5.65 7.25
CA GLY A 84 7.49 -6.91 7.96
C GLY A 84 6.68 -7.96 7.22
N ARG A 85 7.17 -9.20 7.24
CA ARG A 85 6.49 -10.35 6.63
C ARG A 85 6.67 -11.55 7.55
N PRO A 86 5.79 -11.71 8.56
CA PRO A 86 5.95 -12.75 9.56
C PRO A 86 5.84 -14.13 8.90
N ASN A 87 6.76 -15.02 9.27
CA ASN A 87 6.78 -16.41 8.84
C ASN A 87 7.18 -17.31 10.02
N ALA A 88 7.47 -18.59 9.77
CA ALA A 88 7.86 -19.52 10.82
C ALA A 88 9.20 -19.17 11.49
N ASP A 89 10.10 -18.50 10.77
CA ASP A 89 11.46 -18.19 11.19
C ASP A 89 11.59 -16.82 11.87
N GLY A 90 10.57 -15.96 11.79
CA GLY A 90 10.59 -14.65 12.44
C GLY A 90 9.62 -13.64 11.84
N ASP A 91 9.93 -12.36 12.05
CA ASP A 91 9.11 -11.23 11.59
C ASP A 91 9.37 -10.82 10.12
N GLY A 92 10.40 -11.40 9.49
CA GLY A 92 10.76 -11.11 8.10
C GLY A 92 11.05 -9.63 7.86
N ARG A 93 11.56 -8.92 8.87
CA ARG A 93 11.70 -7.47 8.82
C ARG A 93 12.75 -7.00 7.81
N LEU A 94 12.37 -6.03 6.99
CA LEU A 94 13.26 -5.39 6.02
C LEU A 94 13.29 -3.87 6.22
N ILE A 95 14.45 -3.28 5.96
CA ILE A 95 14.61 -1.83 5.84
C ILE A 95 14.94 -1.54 4.38
N LEU A 96 14.03 -0.86 3.70
CA LEU A 96 14.14 -0.55 2.27
C LEU A 96 14.53 0.90 2.10
N HIS A 97 15.57 1.16 1.32
CA HIS A 97 16.10 2.48 1.06
C HIS A 97 15.83 2.87 -0.40
N PRO A 98 14.90 3.81 -0.67
CA PRO A 98 14.50 4.13 -2.04
C PRO A 98 15.70 4.65 -2.87
N ARG A 99 16.59 5.44 -2.24
CA ARG A 99 17.82 5.97 -2.85
C ARG A 99 18.77 4.89 -3.39
N ASP A 100 18.78 3.69 -2.79
CA ASP A 100 19.69 2.61 -3.18
C ASP A 100 19.27 2.01 -4.55
N HIS A 101 18.04 2.31 -4.98
CA HIS A 101 17.44 1.84 -6.23
C HIS A 101 17.19 2.97 -7.24
N GLY A 102 17.78 4.15 -7.03
CA GLY A 102 17.55 5.34 -7.87
C GLY A 102 16.13 5.91 -7.78
N CYS A 103 15.33 5.46 -6.82
CA CYS A 103 14.02 6.04 -6.51
C CYS A 103 14.24 7.10 -5.41
N TYR A 104 14.16 8.38 -5.75
CA TYR A 104 14.24 9.43 -4.74
C TYR A 104 13.34 10.60 -5.13
N GLY A 105 12.87 11.31 -4.13
CA GLY A 105 11.98 12.45 -4.29
C GLY A 105 11.38 12.87 -2.96
N ASP A 106 10.49 13.85 -3.02
CA ASP A 106 9.69 14.26 -1.87
C ASP A 106 8.42 13.44 -1.80
N ASP A 107 7.93 13.17 -0.58
CA ASP A 107 6.58 12.64 -0.36
C ASP A 107 5.57 13.79 -0.54
N PRO A 108 4.82 13.84 -1.65
CA PRO A 108 3.97 14.98 -1.96
C PRO A 108 2.80 15.08 -0.98
N ARG A 109 2.56 16.29 -0.45
CA ARG A 109 1.37 16.54 0.38
C ARG A 109 0.12 16.50 -0.48
N TRP A 110 -0.93 15.88 0.06
CA TRP A 110 -2.27 15.97 -0.50
C TRP A 110 -2.73 17.44 -0.50
N ASP A 111 -3.48 17.80 -1.54
CA ASP A 111 -3.98 19.16 -1.77
C ASP A 111 -5.47 19.13 -2.10
N SER A 112 -5.84 18.54 -3.24
CA SER A 112 -7.22 18.42 -3.69
C SER A 112 -7.40 17.18 -4.56
N LEU A 113 -8.64 16.70 -4.66
CA LEU A 113 -8.95 15.52 -5.49
C LEU A 113 -8.58 15.74 -6.96
N ASP A 114 -8.88 16.90 -7.52
CA ASP A 114 -8.60 17.22 -8.93
C ASP A 114 -7.08 17.22 -9.22
N SER A 115 -6.31 17.88 -8.35
CA SER A 115 -4.84 17.90 -8.46
C SER A 115 -4.26 16.49 -8.34
N TRP A 116 -4.74 15.69 -7.39
CA TRP A 116 -4.28 14.31 -7.20
C TRP A 116 -4.67 13.39 -8.36
N ALA A 117 -5.88 13.52 -8.90
CA ALA A 117 -6.32 12.75 -10.05
C ALA A 117 -5.42 13.00 -11.27
N GLY A 118 -5.12 14.28 -11.57
CA GLY A 118 -4.20 14.64 -12.64
C GLY A 118 -2.79 14.09 -12.43
N GLN A 119 -2.26 14.16 -11.21
CA GLN A 119 -0.93 13.63 -10.88
C GLN A 119 -0.85 12.10 -10.96
N ALA A 120 -1.91 11.40 -10.50
CA ALA A 120 -1.99 9.95 -10.59
C ALA A 120 -2.07 9.47 -12.04
N LEU A 121 -2.87 10.14 -12.88
CA LEU A 121 -2.94 9.86 -14.32
C LEU A 121 -1.59 10.09 -15.01
N ALA A 122 -0.91 11.20 -14.71
CA ALA A 122 0.43 11.47 -15.23
C ALA A 122 1.42 10.35 -14.82
N ALA A 123 1.37 9.90 -13.56
CA ALA A 123 2.24 8.83 -13.05
C ALA A 123 1.99 7.48 -13.75
N LEU A 124 0.73 7.14 -14.04
CA LEU A 124 0.39 5.95 -14.85
C LEU A 124 0.94 6.04 -16.29
N GLY A 125 1.13 7.26 -16.80
CA GLY A 125 1.85 7.54 -18.05
C GLY A 125 3.38 7.62 -17.90
N GLY A 126 3.93 7.30 -16.72
CA GLY A 126 5.36 7.37 -16.44
C GLY A 126 5.91 8.79 -16.26
N GLN A 127 5.05 9.77 -15.98
CA GLN A 127 5.41 11.18 -15.91
C GLN A 127 4.96 11.85 -14.60
N GLY A 128 5.45 13.06 -14.35
CA GLY A 128 5.04 13.87 -13.22
C GLY A 128 5.64 13.41 -11.89
N ARG A 129 5.33 14.17 -10.84
CA ARG A 129 6.01 14.06 -9.53
C ARG A 129 5.73 12.76 -8.77
N LEU A 130 4.68 12.02 -9.12
CA LEU A 130 4.32 10.76 -8.49
C LEU A 130 4.89 9.52 -9.22
N ALA A 131 5.50 9.67 -10.40
CA ALA A 131 5.98 8.53 -11.19
C ALA A 131 7.01 7.68 -10.43
N ASN A 132 8.00 8.31 -9.80
CA ASN A 132 9.00 7.57 -9.03
C ASN A 132 8.40 6.89 -7.79
N SER A 133 7.43 7.53 -7.13
CA SER A 133 6.74 6.94 -5.97
C SER A 133 5.89 5.74 -6.38
N LEU A 134 5.25 5.82 -7.55
CA LEU A 134 4.50 4.70 -8.14
C LEU A 134 5.43 3.54 -8.48
N ILE A 135 6.57 3.79 -9.15
CA ILE A 135 7.56 2.76 -9.47
C ILE A 135 8.07 2.09 -8.18
N TRP A 136 8.44 2.89 -7.19
CA TRP A 136 8.91 2.42 -5.89
C TRP A 136 7.91 1.50 -5.20
N ASN A 137 6.66 1.96 -5.06
CA ASN A 137 5.61 1.21 -4.40
C ASN A 137 5.23 -0.05 -5.18
N ALA A 138 4.87 0.10 -6.46
CA ALA A 138 4.40 -1.01 -7.27
C ALA A 138 5.51 -2.06 -7.50
N GLY A 139 6.75 -1.65 -7.74
CA GLY A 139 7.86 -2.58 -7.90
C GLY A 139 8.20 -3.32 -6.60
N THR A 140 8.13 -2.64 -5.45
CA THR A 140 8.23 -3.33 -4.14
C THR A 140 7.13 -4.36 -4.00
N TYR A 141 5.88 -4.01 -4.34
CA TYR A 141 4.76 -4.93 -4.23
C TYR A 141 4.81 -6.11 -5.20
N LEU A 142 5.30 -5.93 -6.42
CA LEU A 142 5.52 -7.05 -7.35
C LEU A 142 6.55 -8.04 -6.79
N TRP A 143 7.63 -7.53 -6.21
CA TRP A 143 8.63 -8.37 -5.55
C TRP A 143 8.04 -9.07 -4.32
N GLN A 144 7.37 -8.34 -3.42
CA GLN A 144 6.78 -8.93 -2.22
C GLN A 144 5.63 -9.89 -2.57
N ALA A 145 4.90 -9.71 -3.65
CA ALA A 145 3.89 -10.66 -4.12
C ALA A 145 4.49 -11.88 -4.85
N GLY A 146 5.83 -12.03 -4.89
CA GLY A 146 6.52 -13.15 -5.54
C GLY A 146 6.45 -13.11 -7.07
N GLN A 147 5.99 -12.01 -7.67
CA GLN A 147 5.90 -11.84 -9.13
C GLN A 147 7.27 -11.52 -9.74
N CYS A 148 8.21 -11.08 -8.93
CA CYS A 148 9.60 -10.79 -9.31
C CYS A 148 10.56 -11.39 -8.29
N CYS A 149 11.69 -11.92 -8.75
CA CYS A 149 12.65 -12.62 -7.89
C CYS A 149 13.48 -11.66 -7.01
N THR A 150 13.65 -10.42 -7.45
CA THR A 150 14.38 -9.38 -6.71
C THR A 150 13.59 -8.08 -6.71
N HIS A 151 13.97 -7.20 -5.77
CA HIS A 151 13.40 -5.86 -5.70
C HIS A 151 13.63 -5.08 -7.00
N ASP A 152 14.87 -5.06 -7.51
CA ASP A 152 15.21 -4.37 -8.76
C ASP A 152 14.42 -4.92 -9.96
N ALA A 153 14.21 -6.23 -10.02
CA ALA A 153 13.38 -6.83 -11.08
C ALA A 153 11.93 -6.33 -11.01
N GLY A 154 11.38 -6.16 -9.80
CA GLY A 154 10.05 -5.57 -9.61
C GLY A 154 9.98 -4.11 -10.07
N LEU A 155 11.01 -3.32 -9.74
CA LEU A 155 11.11 -1.92 -10.17
C LEU A 155 11.21 -1.82 -11.70
N GLU A 156 12.06 -2.62 -12.34
CA GLU A 156 12.16 -2.60 -13.81
C GLU A 156 10.91 -3.11 -14.51
N HIS A 157 10.25 -4.12 -13.95
CA HIS A 157 8.96 -4.56 -14.47
C HIS A 157 7.94 -3.42 -14.45
N CYS A 158 7.87 -2.66 -13.35
CA CYS A 158 7.00 -1.49 -13.24
C CYS A 158 7.36 -0.41 -14.28
N ARG A 159 8.65 -0.08 -14.44
CA ARG A 159 9.11 0.90 -15.45
C ARG A 159 8.67 0.49 -16.86
N ALA A 160 8.84 -0.78 -17.22
CA ALA A 160 8.41 -1.30 -18.52
C ALA A 160 6.89 -1.22 -18.72
N LEU A 161 6.09 -1.51 -17.69
CA LEU A 161 4.62 -1.39 -17.76
C LEU A 161 4.16 0.06 -18.00
N LEU A 162 4.80 1.02 -17.34
CA LEU A 162 4.52 2.45 -17.51
C LEU A 162 4.96 2.93 -18.90
N GLN A 163 6.18 2.61 -19.34
CA GLN A 163 6.71 2.98 -20.65
C GLN A 163 5.87 2.45 -21.81
N THR A 164 5.34 1.23 -21.70
CA THR A 164 4.49 0.62 -22.74
C THR A 164 3.04 1.13 -22.71
N GLY A 165 2.68 2.00 -21.76
CA GLY A 165 1.32 2.52 -21.58
C GLY A 165 0.30 1.45 -21.19
N LYS A 166 0.74 0.26 -20.74
CA LYS A 166 -0.17 -0.83 -20.37
C LYS A 166 -1.04 -0.45 -19.16
N ALA A 167 -0.45 0.27 -18.20
CA ALA A 167 -1.17 0.72 -17.01
C ALA A 167 -2.32 1.68 -17.34
N LEU A 168 -2.08 2.66 -18.22
CA LEU A 168 -3.13 3.57 -18.70
C LEU A 168 -4.25 2.83 -19.45
N ARG A 169 -3.91 1.93 -20.37
CA ARG A 169 -4.91 1.14 -21.11
C ARG A 169 -5.76 0.25 -20.19
N LEU A 170 -5.16 -0.28 -19.11
CA LEU A 170 -5.92 -1.03 -18.11
C LEU A 170 -6.92 -0.14 -17.37
N LEU A 171 -6.51 1.08 -16.97
CA LEU A 171 -7.42 2.04 -16.37
C LEU A 171 -8.58 2.39 -17.30
N GLU A 172 -8.30 2.69 -18.57
CA GLU A 172 -9.31 2.96 -19.60
C GLU A 172 -10.29 1.79 -19.74
N SER A 173 -9.77 0.56 -19.78
CA SER A 173 -10.60 -0.65 -19.85
C SER A 173 -11.50 -0.79 -18.62
N ILE A 174 -11.01 -0.59 -17.40
CA ILE A 174 -11.83 -0.65 -16.18
C ILE A 174 -12.92 0.41 -16.21
N GLN A 175 -12.60 1.64 -16.61
CA GLN A 175 -13.57 2.73 -16.72
C GLN A 175 -14.69 2.45 -17.74
N GLN A 176 -14.40 1.69 -18.80
CA GLN A 176 -15.42 1.27 -19.76
C GLN A 176 -16.34 0.18 -19.20
N HIS A 177 -15.85 -0.69 -18.31
CA HIS A 177 -16.63 -1.78 -17.71
C HIS A 177 -17.43 -1.33 -16.46
N CYS A 178 -17.01 -0.27 -15.79
CA CYS A 178 -17.68 0.25 -14.58
C CYS A 178 -18.68 1.39 -14.86
N ARG A 179 -18.86 1.78 -16.12
CA ARG A 179 -19.95 2.67 -16.56
C ARG A 179 -21.20 1.86 -16.86
#